data_AF-A0A6G2PYU3-F1
#
_entry.id   AF-A0A6G2PYU3-F1
#
_cell.length_a   1.000
_cell.length_b   1.000
_cell.length_c   1.000
_cell.angle_alpha   90.00
_cell.angle_beta   90.00
_cell.angle_gamma   90.00
#
_symmetry.space_group_name_H-M   'P 1'
#
loop_
_entity.id
_entity.type
_entity.pdbx_description
1 polymer ?
#
loop_
_entity_poly.entity_id
_entity_poly.type
_entity_poly.pdbx_seq_one_letter_code
_entity_poly.pdbx_strand_id
1 'polypeptide(L)' 'RRACRGRPFRPADGCLSALRVRPVPGRTGIAQVQWSGRFSPRGATEDEAVALFTGIHRDGLDALHRALAV' A
#
# COMPACT_ATOMS: atom_id res chain seq x y z
N ARG A 1 -13.83 -5.13 25.18
CA ARG A 1 -12.58 -5.87 25.52
C ARG A 1 -11.62 -5.78 24.33
N ARG A 2 -10.94 -4.65 24.13
CA ARG A 2 -9.85 -4.56 23.13
C ARG A 2 -8.57 -4.93 23.86
N ALA A 3 -8.23 -6.20 23.82
CA ALA A 3 -6.94 -6.66 24.29
C ALA A 3 -5.92 -6.34 23.19
N CYS A 4 -5.23 -5.22 23.33
CA CYS A 4 -3.89 -5.06 22.77
C CYS A 4 -2.99 -6.06 23.51
N ARG A 5 -2.96 -7.33 23.07
CA ARG A 5 -2.09 -8.37 23.60
C ARG A 5 -1.10 -8.80 22.52
N GLY A 6 0.17 -8.49 22.76
CA GLY A 6 1.29 -9.34 22.36
C GLY A 6 1.97 -9.02 21.02
N ARG A 7 3.00 -8.16 21.08
CA ARG A 7 4.07 -7.94 20.08
C ARG A 7 3.68 -7.31 18.74
N PRO A 8 4.58 -6.52 18.12
CA PRO A 8 4.35 -6.01 16.77
C PRO A 8 4.33 -7.21 15.83
N PHE A 9 3.16 -7.51 15.27
CA PHE A 9 3.07 -8.35 14.08
C PHE A 9 3.91 -7.63 13.01
N ARG A 10 5.11 -8.14 12.73
CA ARG A 10 5.87 -7.81 11.53
C ARG A 10 5.55 -8.88 10.50
N PRO A 11 4.48 -8.71 9.70
CA PRO A 11 4.08 -9.69 8.69
C PRO A 11 5.14 -9.85 7.60
N ALA A 12 6.07 -8.90 7.51
CA ALA A 12 7.20 -9.01 6.62
C ALA A 12 8.44 -8.27 7.16
N ASP A 13 9.61 -8.76 6.76
CA ASP A 13 10.89 -8.09 6.89
C ASP A 13 11.33 -7.54 5.51
N GLY A 14 12.26 -6.57 5.51
CA GLY A 14 12.88 -6.07 4.28
C GLY A 14 11.92 -5.34 3.31
N CYS A 15 10.86 -4.72 3.82
CA CYS A 15 9.88 -4.03 2.99
C CYS A 15 10.54 -2.90 2.17
N LEU A 16 10.49 -3.03 0.85
CA LEU A 16 10.88 -2.00 -0.12
C LEU A 16 9.63 -1.51 -0.84
N SER A 17 9.34 -0.23 -0.71
CA SER A 17 8.12 0.39 -1.19
C SER A 17 8.45 1.51 -2.16
N ALA A 18 7.72 1.59 -3.28
CA ALA A 18 7.94 2.59 -4.33
C ALA A 18 6.61 3.13 -4.86
N LEU A 19 6.49 4.45 -4.89
CA LEU A 19 5.44 5.20 -5.56
C LEU A 19 6.00 5.80 -6.85
N ARG A 20 5.30 5.59 -7.96
CA ARG A 20 5.61 6.16 -9.26
C ARG A 20 4.44 7.00 -9.75
N VAL A 21 4.71 8.23 -10.14
CA VAL A 21 3.74 9.15 -10.73
C VAL A 21 4.11 9.36 -12.19
N ARG A 22 3.16 9.18 -13.10
CA ARG A 22 3.36 9.39 -14.54
C ARG A 22 2.22 10.21 -15.13
N PRO A 23 2.49 11.12 -16.08
CA PRO A 23 1.42 11.76 -16.84
C PRO A 23 0.65 10.71 -17.65
N VAL A 24 -0.65 10.95 -17.84
CA VAL A 24 -1.47 10.11 -18.74
C VAL A 24 -1.44 10.74 -20.14
N PRO A 25 -0.94 10.03 -21.17
CA PRO A 25 -0.90 10.56 -22.53
C PRO A 25 -2.29 11.00 -23.00
N GLY A 26 -2.37 12.20 -23.58
CA GLY A 26 -3.63 12.76 -24.08
C GLY A 26 -4.59 13.27 -23.00
N ARG A 27 -4.22 13.30 -21.71
CA ARG A 27 -5.04 13.87 -20.64
C ARG A 27 -4.27 14.87 -19.80
N THR A 28 -4.63 16.14 -19.93
CA THR A 28 -4.06 17.24 -19.13
C THR A 28 -4.64 17.23 -17.72
N GLY A 29 -3.81 17.49 -16.71
CA GLY A 29 -4.24 17.52 -15.32
C GLY A 29 -4.52 16.15 -14.69
N ILE A 30 -4.24 15.06 -15.41
CA ILE A 30 -4.41 13.69 -14.90
C ILE A 30 -3.05 12.99 -14.85
N ALA A 31 -2.74 12.41 -13.70
CA ALA A 31 -1.58 11.57 -13.50
C ALA A 31 -1.99 10.17 -13.04
N GLN A 32 -1.29 9.15 -13.53
CA GLN A 32 -1.36 7.80 -13.01
C GLN A 32 -0.38 7.67 -11.85
N VAL A 33 -0.89 7.26 -10.69
CA VAL A 33 -0.07 6.90 -9.53
C VAL A 33 -0.07 5.38 -9.39
N GLN A 34 1.10 4.78 -9.32
CA GLN A 34 1.29 3.37 -9.09
C GLN A 34 2.10 3.17 -7.81
N TRP A 35 1.60 2.33 -6.91
CA TRP A 35 2.31 1.93 -5.70
C TRP A 35 2.65 0.44 -5.79
N SER A 36 3.94 0.12 -5.68
CA SER A 36 4.44 -1.26 -5.60
C SER A 36 5.24 -1.47 -4.31
N GLY A 37 5.10 -2.64 -3.71
CA GLY A 37 5.90 -3.10 -2.58
C GLY A 37 6.55 -4.45 -2.87
N ARG A 38 7.74 -4.67 -2.32
CA ARG A 38 8.38 -5.98 -2.22
C ARG A 38 8.62 -6.27 -0.75
N PHE A 39 8.30 -7.48 -0.32
CA PHE A 39 8.36 -7.87 1.07
C PHE A 39 8.59 -9.38 1.17
N SER A 40 9.20 -9.82 2.26
CA SER A 40 9.37 -11.24 2.56
C SER A 40 8.45 -11.61 3.73
N PRO A 41 7.38 -12.40 3.50
CA PRO A 41 6.44 -12.78 4.54
C PRO A 41 7.15 -13.47 5.72
N ARG A 42 6.78 -13.10 6.94
CA ARG A 42 7.30 -13.72 8.17
C ARG A 42 6.20 -13.91 9.19
N GLY A 43 5.95 -15.16 9.56
CA GLY A 43 4.88 -15.50 10.52
C GLY A 43 3.47 -15.24 9.98
N ALA A 44 3.34 -15.11 8.66
CA ALA A 44 2.10 -14.99 7.91
C ALA A 44 2.26 -15.80 6.62
N THR A 45 1.14 -16.26 6.07
CA THR A 45 1.10 -16.78 4.70
C THR A 45 1.35 -15.66 3.70
N GLU A 46 1.73 -16.04 2.47
CA GLU A 46 1.90 -15.06 1.39
C GLU A 46 0.61 -14.29 1.13
N ASP A 47 -0.53 -14.97 1.07
CA ASP A 47 -1.85 -14.36 0.84
C ASP A 47 -2.24 -13.36 1.94
N GLU A 48 -2.00 -13.68 3.21
CA GLU A 48 -2.25 -12.74 4.32
C GLU A 48 -1.37 -11.49 4.21
N ALA A 49 -0.10 -11.66 3.86
CA ALA A 49 0.81 -10.54 3.68
C ALA A 49 0.42 -9.68 2.46
N VAL A 50 0.08 -10.33 1.32
CA VAL A 50 -0.41 -9.66 0.11
C VAL A 50 -1.70 -8.90 0.39
N ALA A 51 -2.67 -9.50 1.09
CA ALA A 51 -3.93 -8.86 1.43
C ALA A 51 -3.71 -7.60 2.29
N LEU A 52 -2.84 -7.70 3.30
CA LEU A 52 -2.50 -6.56 4.15
C LEU A 52 -1.87 -5.40 3.35
N PHE A 53 -0.82 -5.68 2.58
CA PHE A 53 -0.13 -4.63 1.82
C PHE A 53 -1.00 -4.06 0.70
N THR A 54 -1.79 -4.89 0.03
CA THR A 54 -2.76 -4.43 -0.98
C THR A 54 -3.80 -3.50 -0.37
N GLY A 55 -4.30 -3.81 0.83
CA GLY A 55 -5.19 -2.93 1.59
C GLY A 55 -4.56 -1.57 1.86
N ILE A 56 -3.34 -1.54 2.39
CA ILE A 56 -2.60 -0.30 2.66
C ILE A 56 -2.39 0.52 1.39
N HIS A 57 -1.95 -0.11 0.30
CA HIS A 57 -1.74 0.58 -0.98
C HIS A 57 -3.04 1.17 -1.52
N ARG A 58 -4.12 0.39 -1.53
CA ARG A 58 -5.44 0.85 -2.01
C ARG A 58 -5.94 2.01 -1.18
N ASP A 59 -6.02 1.84 0.14
CA ASP A 59 -6.60 2.84 1.02
C ASP A 59 -5.79 4.15 0.98
N GLY A 60 -4.45 4.06 0.84
CA GLY A 60 -3.58 5.20 0.64
C GLY A 60 -3.76 5.89 -0.72
N LEU A 61 -3.90 5.14 -1.81
CA LEU A 61 -4.17 5.69 -3.14
C LEU A 61 -5.55 6.35 -3.22
N ASP A 62 -6.56 5.77 -2.57
CA ASP A 62 -7.90 6.34 -2.48
C ASP A 62 -7.90 7.65 -1.67
N ALA A 63 -7.16 7.69 -0.55
CA ALA A 63 -7.00 8.90 0.23
C ALA A 63 -6.25 10.00 -0.55
N LEU A 64 -5.20 9.63 -1.29
CA LEU A 64 -4.47 10.55 -2.16
C LEU A 64 -5.38 11.11 -3.27
N HIS A 65 -6.19 10.26 -3.89
CA HIS A 65 -7.15 10.70 -4.89
C HIS A 65 -8.14 11.72 -4.31
N ARG A 66 -8.73 11.43 -3.14
CA ARG A 66 -9.65 12.37 -2.47
C ARG A 66 -9.00 13.69 -2.08
N ALA A 67 -7.73 13.66 -1.64
CA ALA A 67 -7.02 14.87 -1.23
C ALA A 67 -6.67 15.81 -2.41
N LEU A 68 -6.58 15.25 -3.63
CA LEU A 68 -6.20 15.98 -4.84
C LEU A 68 -7.36 16.16 -5.83
N ALA A 69 -8.49 15.50 -5.59
CA ALA A 69 -9.74 15.76 -6.30
C ALA A 69 -10.30 17.11 -5.82
N VAL A 70 -9.85 18.17 -6.49
CA VAL A 70 -10.33 19.55 -6.32
C VAL A 70 -11.63 19.75 -7.09
#